data_AF-A0A2Z5ZS75-F1
#
_entry.id   AF-A0A2Z5ZS75-F1
#
_cell.length_a   1.000
_cell.length_b   1.000
_cell.length_c   1.000
_cell.angle_alpha   90.00
_cell.angle_beta   90.00
_cell.angle_gamma   90.00
#
_symmetry.space_group_name_H-M   'P 1'
#
loop_
_entity.id
_entity.type
_entity.pdbx_description
1 polymer ?
#
loop_
_entity_poly.entity_id
_entity_poly.type
_entity_poly.pdbx_seq_one_letter_code
_entity_poly.pdbx_strand_id
1 'polypeptide(L)' 'YGTLIRSHITPETIEVEQGDEVTIYLTNLERAQDETHGFTVSTYNVHASVEPGKTISVKFKADKEGVYPYYCTE' A
#
# COMPACT_ATOMS: atom_id res chain seq x y z
N TYR A 1 -6.65 6.15 2.37
CA TYR A 1 -5.50 6.64 3.15
C TYR A 1 -5.10 5.55 4.12
N GLY A 2 -3.81 5.37 4.36
CA GLY A 2 -3.29 4.35 5.26
C GLY A 2 -1.91 4.68 5.81
N THR A 3 -1.46 3.86 6.75
CA THR A 3 -0.20 4.03 7.46
C THR A 3 0.61 2.73 7.44
N LEU A 4 1.93 2.89 7.46
CA LEU A 4 2.89 1.79 7.53
C LEU A 4 3.67 1.93 8.84
N ILE A 5 3.70 0.87 9.62
CA ILE A 5 4.57 0.69 10.79
C ILE A 5 5.00 -0.78 10.79
N ARG A 6 6.11 -1.13 11.44
CA ARG A 6 6.68 -2.48 11.40
C ARG A 6 5.61 -3.54 11.63
N SER A 7 5.55 -4.46 10.66
CA SER A 7 4.63 -5.60 10.63
C SER A 7 3.15 -5.25 10.44
N HIS A 8 2.77 -3.99 10.23
CA HIS A 8 1.37 -3.57 10.09
C HIS A 8 1.17 -2.53 8.97
N ILE A 9 0.23 -2.83 8.10
CA ILE A 9 -0.32 -1.88 7.14
C ILE A 9 -1.77 -1.63 7.58
N THR A 10 -2.12 -0.37 7.81
CA THR A 10 -3.47 0.02 8.23
C THR A 10 -4.12 0.88 7.13
N PRO A 11 -5.35 0.56 6.69
CA PRO A 11 -6.19 -0.57 7.10
C PRO A 11 -5.62 -1.93 6.64
N GLU A 12 -6.07 -3.02 7.26
CA GLU A 12 -5.71 -4.40 6.89
C GLU A 12 -6.59 -4.98 5.77
N THR A 13 -7.73 -4.34 5.49
CA THR A 13 -8.61 -4.68 4.38
C THR A 13 -9.11 -3.40 3.74
N ILE A 14 -9.13 -3.39 2.41
CA ILE A 14 -9.67 -2.30 1.59
C ILE A 14 -10.70 -2.93 0.66
N GLU A 15 -11.95 -2.48 0.75
CA GLU A 15 -13.04 -2.89 -0.14
C GLU A 15 -13.28 -1.80 -1.18
N VAL A 16 -13.41 -2.22 -2.44
CA VAL A 16 -13.64 -1.36 -3.62
C VAL A 16 -14.55 -2.07 -4.61
N GLU A 17 -15.15 -1.34 -5.54
CA GLU A 17 -15.96 -1.93 -6.60
C GLU A 17 -15.12 -2.22 -7.86
N GLN A 18 -15.54 -3.25 -8.62
CA GLN A 18 -14.88 -3.54 -9.89
C GLN A 18 -15.06 -2.36 -10.86
N GLY A 19 -13.96 -1.90 -11.43
CA GLY A 19 -13.91 -0.77 -12.35
C GLY A 19 -13.41 0.53 -11.73
N ASP A 20 -13.30 0.59 -10.40
CA ASP A 20 -12.84 1.79 -9.69
C ASP A 20 -11.40 2.18 -10.04
N GLU A 21 -11.16 3.49 -10.13
CA GLU A 21 -9.81 4.05 -10.08
C GLU A 21 -9.38 4.26 -8.63
N VAL A 22 -8.64 3.31 -8.10
CA VAL A 22 -8.21 3.31 -6.70
C VAL A 22 -6.91 4.10 -6.56
N THR A 23 -6.89 5.06 -5.64
CA THR A 23 -5.66 5.75 -5.22
C THR A 23 -5.47 5.56 -3.72
N ILE A 24 -4.35 4.95 -3.34
CA ILE A 24 -4.01 4.71 -1.92
C ILE A 24 -2.87 5.65 -1.56
N TYR A 25 -3.13 6.54 -0.60
CA TYR A 25 -2.10 7.36 0.05
C TYR A 25 -1.58 6.63 1.28
N LEU A 26 -0.28 6.36 1.34
CA LEU A 26 0.37 5.64 2.43
C LEU A 26 1.44 6.51 3.06
N THR A 27 1.44 6.57 4.39
CA THR A 27 2.48 7.27 5.16
C THR A 27 3.24 6.29 6.02
N ASN A 28 4.56 6.25 5.86
CA ASN A 28 5.44 5.52 6.75
C ASN A 28 5.63 6.33 8.04
N LEU A 29 5.20 5.75 9.17
CA LEU A 29 5.25 6.39 10.50
C LEU A 29 6.51 6.03 11.30
N GLU A 30 7.41 5.25 10.73
CA GLU A 30 8.69 4.94 11.34
C GLU A 30 9.53 6.19 11.54
N ARG A 31 10.39 6.12 12.56
CA ARG A 31 11.25 7.23 12.97
C ARG A 31 12.73 6.87 12.90
N ALA A 32 13.07 5.58 12.90
CA ALA A 32 14.46 5.19 12.73
C ALA A 32 14.86 5.29 11.26
N GLN A 33 16.15 5.51 11.05
CA GLN A 33 16.74 5.45 9.73
C GLN A 33 16.68 4.01 9.21
N ASP A 34 16.50 3.83 7.90
CA ASP A 34 16.52 2.53 7.22
C ASP A 34 15.35 1.60 7.60
N GLU A 35 14.26 2.15 8.13
CA GLU A 35 12.99 1.45 8.32
C GLU A 35 12.04 1.71 7.14
N THR A 36 12.55 1.45 5.93
CA THR A 36 11.78 1.58 4.69
C THR A 36 10.76 0.45 4.62
N HIS A 37 9.55 0.77 4.14
CA HIS A 37 8.48 -0.18 3.92
C HIS A 37 8.17 -0.28 2.44
N GLY A 38 7.99 -1.51 1.95
CA GLY A 38 7.39 -1.79 0.67
C GLY A 38 5.86 -1.79 0.75
N PHE A 39 5.20 -1.47 -0.36
CA PHE A 39 3.78 -1.76 -0.57
C PHE A 39 3.60 -2.36 -1.94
N THR A 40 3.05 -3.58 -2.00
CA THR A 40 2.73 -4.24 -3.27
C THR A 40 1.29 -4.69 -3.34
N VAL A 41 0.69 -4.58 -4.54
CA VAL A 41 -0.49 -5.34 -4.93
C VAL A 41 -0.14 -6.05 -6.24
N SER A 42 0.50 -7.22 -6.13
CA SER A 42 1.18 -7.88 -7.27
C SER A 42 0.24 -8.18 -8.45
N THR A 43 -1.03 -8.50 -8.21
CA THR A 43 -2.03 -8.73 -9.26
C THR A 43 -2.23 -7.52 -10.19
N TYR A 44 -2.03 -6.31 -9.67
CA TYR A 44 -2.18 -5.05 -10.39
C TYR A 44 -0.83 -4.43 -10.78
N ASN A 45 0.29 -5.14 -10.58
CA ASN A 45 1.64 -4.65 -10.84
C ASN A 45 1.92 -3.29 -10.16
N VAL A 46 1.40 -3.13 -8.94
CA VAL A 46 1.59 -1.95 -8.11
C VAL A 46 2.69 -2.26 -7.12
N HIS A 47 3.75 -1.46 -7.14
CA HIS A 47 4.87 -1.55 -6.21
C HIS A 47 5.29 -0.15 -5.80
N ALA A 48 5.59 0.03 -4.52
CA ALA A 48 6.17 1.26 -4.03
C ALA A 48 7.08 1.00 -2.82
N SER A 49 8.06 1.87 -2.66
CA SER A 49 8.96 1.92 -1.51
C SER A 49 8.72 3.23 -0.77
N VAL A 50 8.63 3.17 0.56
CA VAL A 50 8.20 4.28 1.40
C VAL A 50 9.20 4.50 2.53
N GLU A 51 10.02 5.53 2.37
CA GLU A 51 11.00 5.94 3.38
C GLU A 51 10.34 6.43 4.68
N PRO A 52 11.01 6.25 5.84
CA PRO A 52 10.54 6.75 7.14
C PRO A 52 10.08 8.23 7.08
N GLY A 53 8.87 8.48 7.62
CA GLY A 53 8.27 9.82 7.66
C GLY A 53 7.78 10.36 6.31
N LYS A 54 7.78 9.57 5.24
CA LYS A 54 7.27 9.98 3.93
C LYS A 54 5.87 9.49 3.66
N THR A 55 5.16 10.26 2.84
CA THR A 55 3.86 9.87 2.26
C THR A 55 4.03 9.70 0.76
N ILE A 56 3.49 8.61 0.23
CA ILE A 56 3.40 8.34 -1.20
C ILE A 56 1.96 8.08 -1.61
N SER A 57 1.72 8.00 -2.92
CA SER A 57 0.47 7.51 -3.49
C SER A 57 0.73 6.45 -4.54
N VAL A 58 -0.04 5.37 -4.50
CA VAL A 58 -0.14 4.39 -5.59
C VAL A 58 -1.52 4.48 -6.23
N LYS A 59 -1.59 4.33 -7.56
CA LYS A 59 -2.84 4.36 -8.32
C LYS A 59 -2.95 3.14 -9.21
N PHE A 60 -4.10 2.49 -9.22
CA PHE A 60 -4.41 1.38 -10.11
C PHE A 60 -5.92 1.31 -10.40
N LYS A 61 -6.29 0.56 -11.44
CA LYS A 61 -7.68 0.27 -11.75
C LYS A 61 -8.03 -1.11 -11.21
N ALA A 62 -9.08 -1.21 -10.40
CA ALA A 62 -9.59 -2.48 -9.87
C ALA A 62 -10.40 -3.22 -10.94
N ASP A 63 -9.76 -3.68 -12.02
CA ASP A 63 -10.42 -4.26 -13.18
C ASP A 63 -10.77 -5.75 -13.04
N LYS A 64 -10.32 -6.41 -11.97
CA LYS A 64 -10.57 -7.83 -11.70
C LYS A 64 -11.32 -8.01 -10.38
N GLU A 65 -12.38 -8.81 -10.41
CA GLU A 65 -13.11 -9.20 -9.21
C GLU A 65 -12.30 -10.23 -8.38
N GLY A 66 -12.38 -10.13 -7.06
CA GLY A 66 -11.79 -11.09 -6.13
C GLY A 66 -11.10 -10.46 -4.94
N VAL A 67 -10.38 -11.29 -4.19
CA VAL A 67 -9.59 -10.88 -3.02
C VAL A 67 -8.11 -10.96 -3.40
N TYR A 68 -7.40 -9.84 -3.26
CA TYR A 68 -5.98 -9.75 -3.59
C TYR A 68 -5.20 -9.25 -2.38
N PRO A 69 -4.13 -9.97 -1.97
CA PRO A 69 -3.31 -9.51 -0.87
C PRO A 69 -2.49 -8.30 -1.30
N TYR A 70 -2.36 -7.35 -0.38
CA TYR A 70 -1.24 -6.43 -0.37
C TYR A 70 -0.35 -6.75 0.83
N TYR A 71 0.95 -6.52 0.67
CA TYR A 71 1.93 -6.86 1.69
C TYR A 71 3.18 -5.98 1.57
N CYS A 72 4.00 -5.99 2.62
CA CYS A 72 5.30 -5.34 2.63
C CYS A 72 6.35 -6.24 1.96
N THR A 73 7.17 -5.66 1.09
CA THR A 73 8.25 -6.37 0.35
C THR A 73 9.64 -6.01 0.84
N GLU A 74 9.74 -5.17 1.85
CA GLU A 74 10.98 -4.68 2.47
C GLU A 74 10.99 -5.00 3.96
#